data_AF-A0A967WUE3-F1
#
_entry.id   AF-A0A967WUE3-F1
#
_cell.length_a   1.000
_cell.length_b   1.000
_cell.length_c   1.000
_cell.angle_alpha   90.00
_cell.angle_beta   90.00
_cell.angle_gamma   90.00
#
_symmetry.space_group_name_H-M   'P 1'
#
loop_
_entity.id
_entity.type
_entity.pdbx_description
1 polymer ?
#
loop_
_entity_poly.entity_id
_entity_poly.type
_entity_poly.pdbx_seq_one_letter_code
_entity_poly.pdbx_strand_id
1 'polypeptide(L)' 'VEGLLINEERYGYWACPCRLADGDKQKDLDIICPCDYRDPDLLDWRACYCALYVSDEVLRGERELQPVPERR' A
#
# COMPACT_ATOMS: atom_id res chain seq x y z
N VAL A 1 9.38 0.86 -5.26
CA VAL A 1 9.36 2.33 -5.44
C VAL A 1 9.10 2.71 -6.89
N GLU A 2 9.75 2.10 -7.88
CA GLU A 2 9.53 2.37 -9.31
C GLU A 2 8.05 2.48 -9.74
N GLY A 3 7.18 1.57 -9.32
CA GLY A 3 5.75 1.64 -9.64
C GLY A 3 5.03 2.90 -9.14
N LEU A 4 5.47 3.50 -8.02
CA LEU A 4 4.91 4.78 -7.54
C LEU A 4 5.31 5.93 -8.46
N LEU A 5 6.57 5.95 -8.93
CA LEU A 5 7.06 6.98 -9.85
C LEU A 5 6.38 6.87 -11.21
N ILE A 6 6.21 5.64 -11.72
CA ILE A 6 5.45 5.39 -12.95
C ILE A 6 4.01 5.88 -12.81
N ASN A 7 3.36 5.64 -11.67
CA ASN A 7 1.99 6.09 -11.42
C ASN A 7 1.92 7.62 -11.26
N GLU A 8 2.95 8.25 -10.69
CA GLU A 8 3.06 9.71 -10.65
C GLU A 8 3.12 10.31 -12.05
N GLU A 9 3.98 9.77 -12.92
CA GLU A 9 4.09 10.20 -14.31
C GLU A 9 2.79 10.01 -15.10
N ARG A 10 2.06 8.91 -14.85
CA ARG A 10 0.80 8.58 -15.53
C ARG A 10 -0.40 9.38 -15.06
N TYR A 11 -0.57 9.52 -13.74
CA TYR A 11 -1.81 9.99 -13.13
C TYR A 11 -1.64 11.32 -12.39
N GLY A 12 -0.40 11.78 -12.17
CA GLY A 12 -0.10 13.01 -11.41
C GLY A 12 -0.18 12.84 -9.88
N TYR A 13 -0.22 11.60 -9.38
CA TYR A 13 -0.19 11.29 -7.96
C TYR A 13 0.29 9.85 -7.74
N TRP A 14 0.71 9.57 -6.51
CA TRP A 14 1.25 8.26 -6.10
C TRP A 14 0.14 7.22 -5.86
N ALA A 15 -0.59 6.84 -6.90
CA ALA A 15 -1.52 5.71 -6.81
C ALA A 15 -0.78 4.43 -6.38
N CYS A 16 -1.36 3.65 -5.47
CA CYS A 16 -0.76 2.40 -4.97
C CYS A 16 -0.30 1.50 -6.14
N PRO A 17 0.98 1.05 -6.17
CA PRO A 17 1.55 0.39 -7.35
C PRO A 17 1.02 -1.03 -7.58
N CYS A 18 0.29 -1.60 -6.62
CA CYS A 18 -0.28 -2.95 -6.70
C CYS A 18 -1.81 -2.95 -6.86
N ARG A 19 -2.44 -1.78 -6.96
CA ARG A 19 -3.88 -1.62 -7.21
C ARG A 19 -4.11 -0.95 -8.56
N LEU A 20 -5.25 -1.25 -9.17
CA LEU A 20 -5.66 -0.55 -10.38
C LEU A 20 -6.21 0.82 -9.98
N ALA A 21 -5.59 1.88 -10.51
CA ALA A 21 -6.05 3.25 -10.36
C ALA A 21 -7.17 3.55 -11.39
N ASP A 22 -8.17 4.31 -10.98
CA ASP A 22 -9.19 4.87 -11.86
C ASP A 22 -8.63 6.02 -12.73
N GLY A 23 -7.50 6.62 -12.31
CA GLY A 23 -6.91 7.79 -12.97
C GLY A 23 -7.64 9.09 -12.63
N ASP A 24 -8.64 9.02 -11.74
CA ASP A 24 -9.33 10.16 -11.15
C ASP A 24 -8.94 10.27 -9.68
N LYS A 25 -8.17 11.33 -9.36
CA LYS A 25 -7.63 11.55 -8.01
C LYS A 25 -8.72 11.54 -6.92
N GLN A 26 -9.94 11.98 -7.22
CA GLN A 26 -11.02 11.99 -6.24
C GLN A 26 -11.54 10.59 -5.92
N LYS A 27 -11.48 9.66 -6.88
CA LYS A 27 -11.88 8.27 -6.70
C LYS A 27 -10.79 7.41 -6.07
N ASP A 28 -9.53 7.82 -6.25
CA ASP A 28 -8.37 7.07 -5.81
C ASP A 28 -7.75 7.59 -4.50
N LEU A 29 -8.39 8.53 -3.80
CA LEU A 29 -7.89 9.11 -2.54
C LEU A 29 -7.48 8.04 -1.52
N ASP A 30 -8.30 6.99 -1.42
CA ASP A 30 -8.12 5.84 -0.52
C ASP A 30 -6.86 5.02 -0.83
N ILE A 31 -6.39 5.03 -2.08
CA ILE A 31 -5.22 4.27 -2.54
C ILE A 31 -3.99 5.14 -2.85
N ILE A 32 -4.04 6.46 -2.63
CA ILE A 32 -2.83 7.30 -2.72
C ILE A 32 -1.85 6.86 -1.64
N CYS A 33 -0.60 6.58 -1.99
CA CYS A 33 0.40 6.09 -1.05
C CYS A 33 0.89 7.19 -0.10
N PRO A 34 0.92 6.98 1.24
CA PRO A 34 0.42 5.79 1.96
C PRO A 34 -1.13 5.76 2.01
N CYS A 35 -1.71 4.61 1.62
CA CYS A 35 -3.16 4.43 1.48
C CYS A 35 -3.86 4.28 2.84
N ASP A 36 -5.18 4.51 2.87
CA ASP A 36 -6.01 4.42 4.08
C ASP A 36 -5.93 3.03 4.75
N TYR A 37 -5.65 1.99 3.96
CA TYR A 37 -5.54 0.61 4.42
C TYR A 37 -4.20 0.26 5.09
N ARG A 38 -3.17 1.11 4.96
CA ARG A 38 -1.81 0.78 5.42
C ARG A 38 -1.78 0.46 6.91
N ASP A 39 -2.36 1.32 7.74
CA ASP A 39 -2.26 1.17 9.20
C ASP A 39 -3.10 -0.02 9.70
N PRO A 40 -4.37 -0.21 9.28
CA PRO A 40 -5.10 -1.44 9.57
C PRO A 40 -4.37 -2.71 9.11
N ASP A 41 -3.73 -2.69 7.95
CA ASP A 41 -2.97 -3.82 7.44
C ASP A 41 -1.71 -4.10 8.27
N LEU A 42 -1.00 -3.06 8.71
CA LEU A 42 0.15 -3.21 9.61
C LEU A 42 -0.25 -3.75 10.97
N LEU A 43 -1.42 -3.38 11.50
CA LEU A 43 -1.92 -3.88 12.78
C LEU A 43 -2.34 -5.35 12.71
N ASP A 44 -3.11 -5.72 11.69
CA ASP A 44 -3.71 -7.05 11.58
C ASP A 44 -2.77 -8.06 10.92
N TRP A 45 -2.04 -7.64 9.87
CA TRP A 45 -1.27 -8.51 8.97
C TRP A 45 0.22 -8.20 8.93
N ARG A 46 0.67 -7.17 9.66
CA ARG A 46 2.08 -6.82 9.84
C ARG A 46 2.81 -6.34 8.59
N ALA A 47 2.08 -6.13 7.50
CA ALA A 47 2.54 -5.48 6.28
C ALA A 47 1.36 -4.81 5.58
N CYS A 48 1.58 -3.72 4.86
CA CYS A 48 0.55 -3.19 3.95
C CYS A 48 0.35 -4.13 2.75
N TYR A 49 -0.77 -4.02 2.04
CA TYR A 49 -1.08 -4.88 0.89
C TYR A 49 0.05 -5.03 -0.16
N CYS A 50 0.79 -3.96 -0.51
CA CYS A 50 1.92 -4.04 -1.44
C CYS A 50 3.26 -4.48 -0.80
N ALA A 51 3.26 -4.80 0.50
CA ALA A 51 4.44 -5.07 1.32
C ALA A 51 5.53 -3.98 1.33
N LEU A 52 5.21 -2.74 0.94
CA LEU A 52 6.15 -1.61 1.01
C LEU A 52 6.47 -1.21 2.45
N TYR A 53 5.47 -1.31 3.32
CA TYR A 53 5.59 -1.10 4.77
C TYR A 53 5.40 -2.43 5.48
N VAL A 54 6.23 -2.68 6.48
CA VAL A 54 6.14 -3.81 7.41
C VAL A 54 6.18 -3.30 8.85
N SER A 55 5.58 -4.04 9.78
CA SER A 55 5.60 -3.68 11.19
C SER A 55 6.99 -3.91 11.81
N ASP A 56 7.27 -3.24 12.92
CA ASP A 56 8.51 -3.42 13.68
C ASP A 56 8.72 -4.87 14.13
N GLU A 57 7.65 -5.60 14.46
CA GLU A 57 7.73 -7.02 14.85
C GLU A 57 8.29 -7.89 13.72
N VAL A 58 7.86 -7.61 12.47
CA VAL A 58 8.42 -8.30 11.28
C VAL A 58 9.86 -7.87 11.05
N LEU A 59 10.16 -6.58 11.16
CA LEU A 59 11.52 -6.06 11.00
C LEU A 59 12.51 -6.71 11.99
N ARG A 60 12.07 -6.96 13.23
CA ARG A 60 12.87 -7.62 14.27
C ARG A 60 12.87 -9.15 14.18
N GLY A 61 12.11 -9.74 13.26
CA GLY A 61 11.97 -11.19 13.11
C GLY A 61 11.13 -11.85 14.21
N GLU A 62 10.34 -11.08 14.95
CA GLU A 62 9.44 -11.57 16.00
C GLU A 62 8.15 -12.17 15.41
N ARG A 63 7.82 -11.79 14.17
CA ARG A 63 6.69 -12.30 13.39
C ARG A 63 7.09 -12.53 11.94
N GLU A 64 6.52 -13.58 11.34
CA GLU A 64 6.62 -13.82 9.90
C GLU A 64 5.57 -13.01 9.13
N LEU A 65 5.90 -12.67 7.88
CA LEU A 65 4.95 -12.06 6.96
C LEU A 65 3.83 -13.03 6.61
N GLN A 66 2.61 -12.50 6.49
CA GLN A 66 1.43 -13.24 6.07
C GLN A 66 0.77 -12.59 4.86
N PRO A 67 0.01 -13.35 4.05
CA PRO A 67 -0.78 -12.77 2.98
C PRO A 67 -1.75 -11.71 3.53
N VAL A 68 -1.73 -10.52 2.94
CA VAL A 68 -2.63 -9.42 3.29
C VAL A 68 -3.84 -9.48 2.35
N PRO A 69 -5.08 -9.60 2.86
CA PRO A 69 -6.28 -9.56 2.01
C PRO A 69 -6.51 -8.14 1.46
N GLU A 70 -7.14 -8.04 0.29
CA GLU A 70 -7.57 -6.75 -0.26
C GLU A 70 -8.74 -6.19 0.58
N ARG A 71 -8.60 -4.92 1.03
CA ARG A 71 -9.57 -4.21 1.85
C ARG A 71 -10.36 -3.14 1.11
N ARG A 72 -9.93 -2.80 -0.11
CA ARG A 72 -10.65 -1.88 -0.99
C ARG A 72 -11.91 -2.52 -1.56
#